data_AF-A0A7C3AU07-F1
#
_entry.id   AF-A0A7C3AU07-F1
#
_cell.length_a   1.000
_cell.length_b   1.000
_cell.length_c   1.000
_cell.angle_alpha   90.00
_cell.angle_beta   90.00
_cell.angle_gamma   90.00
#
_symmetry.space_group_name_H-M   'P 1'
#
loop_
_entity.id
_entity.type
_entity.pdbx_description
1 polymer ?
#
loop_
_entity_poly.entity_id
_entity_poly.type
_entity_poly.pdbx_seq_one_letter_code
_entity_poly.pdbx_strand_id
1 'polypeptide(L)'
;MRGRYKFGVVGLAVAAVLALVVACAPAAAPPPGAAVPEEVEMIPIGLNMGLTGAVASCTYPQSLAGLDYFQAINDAGGFEYTGPDGKVHKAKWDIMWADNAFSVAKSISIVNRFYEKGARVFIVA
;
A
#
# COMPACT_ATOMS: atom_id res chain seq x y z
N MET A 1 40.37 26.82 36.20
CA MET A 1 39.51 26.09 35.24
C MET A 1 39.05 27.01 34.11
N ARG A 2 39.85 27.22 33.05
CA ARG A 2 39.46 27.99 31.85
C ARG A 2 40.30 27.49 30.68
N GLY A 3 39.72 26.79 29.70
CA GLY A 3 40.51 26.37 28.53
C GLY A 3 39.95 25.36 27.53
N ARG A 4 38.68 24.90 27.61
CA ARG A 4 38.20 23.80 26.73
C ARG A 4 37.11 24.15 25.71
N TYR A 5 36.67 25.40 25.58
CA TYR A 5 35.47 25.73 24.79
C TYR A 5 35.71 26.25 23.36
N LYS A 6 36.95 26.44 22.89
CA LYS A 6 37.21 27.10 21.60
C LYS A 6 37.25 26.18 20.37
N PHE A 7 37.34 24.85 20.54
CA PHE A 7 37.45 23.90 19.41
C PHE A 7 36.10 23.33 18.95
N GLY A 8 35.05 23.38 19.78
CA GLY A 8 33.73 22.83 19.42
C GLY A 8 32.93 23.69 18.43
N VAL A 9 33.11 25.02 18.47
CA VAL A 9 32.35 25.95 17.63
C VAL A 9 32.81 25.93 16.18
N VAL A 10 34.12 25.72 15.94
CA VAL A 10 34.67 25.66 14.58
C VAL A 10 34.27 24.37 13.86
N GLY A 11 34.22 23.23 14.56
CA GLY A 11 33.78 21.96 13.99
C GLY A 11 32.31 21.96 13.58
N LEU A 12 31.43 22.59 14.37
CA LEU A 12 30.01 22.71 14.07
C LEU A 12 29.76 23.63 12.87
N ALA A 13 30.52 24.72 12.75
CA ALA A 13 30.39 25.66 11.62
C ALA A 13 30.82 25.02 10.29
N VAL A 14 31.89 24.21 10.28
CA VAL A 14 32.33 23.51 9.07
C VAL A 14 31.34 22.43 8.64
N ALA A 15 30.78 21.68 9.60
CA ALA A 15 29.76 20.67 9.31
C ALA A 15 28.46 21.28 8.76
N ALA A 16 28.04 22.44 9.30
CA ALA A 16 26.85 23.15 8.82
C ALA A 16 27.03 23.71 7.40
N VAL A 17 28.22 24.22 7.06
CA VAL A 17 28.52 24.72 5.71
C VAL A 17 28.60 23.58 4.69
N LEU A 18 29.16 22.43 5.05
CA LEU A 18 29.16 21.24 4.17
C LEU A 18 27.74 20.71 3.90
N ALA A 19 26.86 20.73 4.90
CA ALA A 19 25.46 20.31 4.73
C ALA A 19 24.68 21.23 3.76
N LEU A 20 24.97 22.54 3.77
CA LEU A 20 24.36 23.52 2.87
C LEU A 20 24.84 23.38 1.41
N VAL A 21 26.09 22.94 1.19
CA VAL A 21 26.63 22.75 -0.18
C VAL A 21 26.07 21.48 -0.84
N VAL A 22 25.78 20.42 -0.07
CA VAL A 22 25.15 19.20 -0.59
C VAL A 22 23.67 19.42 -0.92
N ALA A 23 22.97 20.29 -0.21
CA ALA A 23 21.56 20.60 -0.44
C ALA A 23 21.29 21.41 -1.73
N CYS A 24 22.32 22.05 -2.30
CA CYS A 24 22.20 22.85 -3.54
C CYS A 24 22.84 22.19 -4.77
N ALA A 25 23.26 20.93 -4.68
CA ALA A 25 23.69 20.19 -5.86
C ALA A 25 22.47 19.99 -6.80
N PRO A 26 22.52 20.47 -8.06
CA PRO A 26 21.42 20.24 -9.00
C PRO A 26 21.26 18.73 -9.18
N ALA A 27 20.06 18.23 -8.89
CA ALA A 27 19.70 16.85 -9.14
C ALA A 27 20.01 16.51 -10.59
N ALA A 28 20.93 15.59 -10.82
CA ALA A 28 21.28 15.12 -12.15
C ALA A 28 19.98 14.67 -12.84
N ALA A 29 19.64 15.30 -13.96
CA ALA A 29 18.50 14.91 -14.76
C ALA A 29 18.66 13.43 -15.15
N PRO A 30 17.60 12.60 -15.03
CA PRO A 30 17.70 11.19 -15.38
C PRO A 30 18.11 11.06 -16.86
N PRO A 31 18.96 10.08 -17.19
CA PRO A 31 19.46 9.90 -18.55
C PRO A 31 18.30 9.72 -19.54
N PRO A 32 18.40 10.28 -20.76
CA PRO A 32 17.40 10.07 -21.80
C PRO A 32 17.26 8.58 -22.09
N GLY A 33 16.08 8.02 -21.80
CA GLY A 33 15.81 6.57 -21.93
C GLY A 33 15.59 5.82 -20.62
N ALA A 34 15.62 6.50 -19.46
CA ALA A 34 15.04 5.92 -18.25
C ALA A 34 13.54 5.69 -18.48
N ALA A 35 13.13 4.41 -18.58
CA ALA A 35 11.73 4.03 -18.67
C ALA A 35 11.00 4.66 -17.48
N VAL A 36 9.99 5.49 -17.77
CA VAL A 36 9.06 5.95 -16.75
C VAL A 36 8.45 4.68 -16.13
N PRO A 37 8.52 4.48 -14.81
CA PRO A 37 7.91 3.31 -14.19
C PRO A 37 6.45 3.23 -14.63
N GLU A 38 6.06 2.08 -15.18
CA GLU A 38 4.66 1.82 -15.51
C GLU A 38 3.87 1.96 -14.20
N GLU A 39 2.96 2.94 -14.14
CA GLU A 39 2.23 3.26 -12.92
C GLU A 39 1.25 2.11 -12.63
N VAL A 40 1.55 1.31 -11.61
CA VAL A 40 0.70 0.18 -11.20
C VAL A 40 -0.37 0.71 -10.27
N GLU A 41 -1.62 0.69 -10.73
CA GLU A 41 -2.77 1.11 -9.93
C GLU A 41 -3.06 0.09 -8.82
N MET A 42 -3.32 0.55 -7.60
CA MET A 42 -3.78 -0.29 -6.50
C MET A 42 -5.30 -0.20 -6.41
N ILE A 43 -6.01 -1.28 -6.74
CA ILE A 43 -7.46 -1.32 -6.75
C ILE A 43 -7.97 -1.87 -5.41
N PRO A 44 -8.61 -1.05 -4.56
CA PRO A 44 -9.09 -1.47 -3.25
C PRO A 44 -10.28 -2.43 -3.35
N ILE A 45 -10.17 -3.57 -2.68
CA ILE A 45 -11.25 -4.56 -2.53
C ILE A 45 -11.46 -4.93 -1.06
N GLY A 46 -12.71 -5.23 -0.69
CA GLY A 46 -13.08 -5.64 0.66
C GLY A 46 -13.47 -7.11 0.74
N LEU A 47 -12.82 -7.89 1.61
CA LEU A 47 -13.20 -9.25 1.96
C LEU A 47 -13.84 -9.28 3.34
N ASN A 48 -15.14 -9.53 3.36
CA ASN A 48 -15.98 -9.55 4.56
C ASN A 48 -16.34 -11.01 4.87
N MET A 49 -15.55 -11.65 5.74
CA MET A 49 -15.46 -13.11 5.81
C MET A 49 -15.96 -13.62 7.17
N GLY A 50 -16.72 -14.70 7.22
CA GLY A 50 -17.10 -15.36 8.47
C GLY A 50 -16.01 -16.30 8.96
N LEU A 51 -14.90 -15.79 9.50
CA LEU A 51 -13.76 -16.64 9.91
C LEU A 51 -13.98 -17.30 11.28
N THR A 52 -14.94 -16.79 12.06
CA THR A 52 -15.31 -17.34 13.37
C THR A 52 -16.81 -17.60 13.48
N GLY A 53 -17.21 -18.35 14.50
CA GLY A 53 -18.62 -18.67 14.77
C GLY A 53 -19.09 -19.97 14.10
N ALA A 54 -20.40 -20.18 14.09
CA ALA A 54 -21.01 -21.46 13.75
C ALA A 54 -20.81 -21.91 12.30
N VAL A 55 -20.50 -20.98 11.39
CA VAL A 55 -20.28 -21.27 9.97
C VAL A 55 -18.80 -21.26 9.57
N ALA A 56 -17.88 -21.00 10.49
CA ALA A 56 -16.46 -20.87 10.19
C ALA A 56 -15.89 -22.10 9.45
N SER A 57 -16.43 -23.30 9.74
CA SER A 57 -15.98 -24.54 9.11
C SER A 57 -16.20 -24.59 7.59
N CYS A 58 -17.18 -23.85 7.05
CA CYS A 58 -17.40 -23.79 5.60
C CYS A 58 -16.76 -22.56 4.95
N THR A 59 -16.77 -21.42 5.64
CA THR A 59 -16.33 -20.12 5.12
C THR A 59 -14.82 -19.89 5.23
N TYR A 60 -14.18 -20.40 6.28
CA TYR A 60 -12.74 -20.24 6.51
C TYR A 60 -11.87 -20.81 5.37
N PRO A 61 -12.02 -22.08 4.93
CA PRO A 61 -11.21 -22.62 3.84
C PRO A 61 -11.42 -21.88 2.51
N GLN A 62 -12.66 -21.47 2.22
CA GLN A 62 -12.99 -20.68 1.02
C GLN A 62 -12.33 -19.29 1.06
N SER A 63 -12.33 -18.66 2.23
CA SER A 63 -11.72 -17.35 2.47
C SER A 63 -10.20 -17.38 2.28
N LEU A 64 -9.53 -18.42 2.80
CA LEU A 64 -8.09 -18.61 2.60
C LEU A 64 -7.74 -18.84 1.13
N ALA A 65 -8.52 -19.65 0.42
CA ALA A 65 -8.31 -19.87 -1.01
C ALA A 65 -8.47 -18.57 -1.82
N GLY A 66 -9.44 -17.73 -1.47
CA GLY A 66 -9.61 -16.42 -2.10
C GLY A 66 -8.40 -15.49 -1.85
N LEU A 67 -7.94 -15.39 -0.60
CA LEU A 67 -6.77 -14.60 -0.23
C LEU A 67 -5.51 -15.05 -0.97
N ASP A 68 -5.26 -16.36 -1.00
CA ASP A 68 -4.12 -16.95 -1.70
C ASP A 68 -4.16 -16.63 -3.20
N TYR A 69 -5.33 -16.75 -3.83
CA TYR A 69 -5.52 -16.41 -5.24
C TYR A 69 -5.21 -14.93 -5.55
N PHE A 70 -5.72 -14.00 -4.75
CA PHE A 70 -5.43 -12.58 -4.95
C PHE A 70 -3.96 -12.25 -4.69
N GLN A 71 -3.33 -12.89 -3.70
CA GLN A 71 -1.91 -12.76 -3.44
C GLN A 71 -1.08 -13.26 -4.63
N ALA A 72 -1.42 -14.42 -5.20
CA ALA A 72 -0.75 -14.98 -6.37
C ALA A 72 -0.83 -14.04 -7.58
N ILE A 73 -1.98 -13.38 -7.81
CA ILE A 73 -2.11 -12.34 -8.86
C ILE A 73 -1.17 -11.16 -8.57
N ASN A 74 -1.15 -10.67 -7.33
CA ASN A 74 -0.30 -9.54 -6.95
C ASN A 74 1.19 -9.85 -7.08
N ASP A 75 1.59 -11.07 -6.72
CA ASP A 75 2.96 -11.57 -6.82
C ASP A 75 3.39 -11.76 -8.28
N ALA A 76 2.47 -12.15 -9.16
CA ALA A 76 2.69 -12.23 -10.61
C ALA A 76 2.80 -10.86 -11.31
N GLY A 77 2.66 -9.76 -10.56
CA GLY A 77 2.76 -8.41 -11.10
C GLY A 77 1.41 -7.72 -11.34
N GLY A 78 0.31 -8.37 -10.97
CA GLY A 78 -1.04 -7.82 -11.10
C GLY A 78 -1.79 -8.35 -12.33
N PHE A 79 -2.72 -7.55 -12.83
CA PHE A 79 -3.52 -7.83 -14.02
C PHE A 79 -3.63 -6.57 -14.88
N GLU A 80 -3.96 -6.78 -16.15
CA GLU A 80 -4.23 -5.71 -17.09
C GLU A 80 -5.73 -5.57 -17.33
N TYR A 81 -6.22 -4.34 -17.51
CA TYR A 81 -7.60 -4.09 -17.91
C TYR A 81 -7.70 -2.87 -18.82
N THR A 82 -8.71 -2.85 -19.67
CA THR A 82 -9.01 -1.69 -20.51
C THR A 82 -9.90 -0.72 -19.75
N GLY A 83 -9.40 0.49 -19.53
CA GLY A 83 -10.15 1.56 -18.86
C GLY A 83 -11.23 2.16 -19.75
N PRO A 84 -12.12 3.00 -19.20
CA PRO A 84 -13.13 3.74 -19.97
C PRO A 84 -12.51 4.73 -20.96
N ASP A 85 -11.24 5.09 -20.78
CA ASP A 85 -10.42 5.88 -21.71
C ASP A 85 -9.89 5.07 -22.91
N GLY A 86 -10.18 3.77 -22.97
CA GLY A 86 -9.74 2.85 -24.02
C GLY A 86 -8.27 2.44 -23.92
N LYS A 87 -7.56 2.81 -22.86
CA LYS A 87 -6.17 2.42 -22.64
C LYS A 87 -6.07 1.17 -21.78
N VAL A 88 -5.00 0.41 -21.97
CA VAL A 88 -4.64 -0.71 -21.10
C VAL A 88 -3.93 -0.14 -19.87
N HIS A 89 -4.43 -0.51 -18.70
CA HIS A 89 -3.87 -0.16 -17.40
C HIS A 89 -3.40 -1.44 -16.71
N LYS A 90 -2.38 -1.31 -15.87
CA LYS A 90 -1.87 -2.40 -15.04
C LYS A 90 -2.23 -2.13 -13.59
N ALA A 91 -2.81 -3.12 -12.92
CA ALA A 91 -3.26 -2.98 -11.55
C ALA A 91 -2.95 -4.19 -10.68
N LYS A 92 -2.87 -3.94 -9.37
CA LYS A 92 -2.84 -4.95 -8.31
C LYS A 92 -4.00 -4.74 -7.36
N TRP A 93 -4.38 -5.79 -6.65
CA TRP A 93 -5.41 -5.72 -5.62
C TRP A 93 -4.83 -5.13 -4.33
N ASP A 94 -5.47 -4.10 -3.79
CA ASP A 94 -5.30 -3.67 -2.40
C ASP A 94 -6.37 -4.34 -1.53
N ILE A 95 -6.00 -5.45 -0.92
CA ILE A 95 -6.93 -6.37 -0.26
C ILE A 95 -7.10 -5.95 1.20
N MET A 96 -8.29 -5.47 1.53
CA MET A 96 -8.70 -5.27 2.92
C MET A 96 -9.58 -6.42 3.35
N TRP A 97 -9.33 -7.02 4.51
CA TRP A 97 -10.18 -8.09 5.01
C TRP A 97 -10.58 -7.90 6.48
N ALA A 98 -11.69 -8.51 6.86
CA ALA A 98 -12.20 -8.53 8.23
C ALA A 98 -13.09 -9.74 8.49
N ASP A 99 -13.12 -10.17 9.75
CA ASP A 99 -14.02 -11.21 10.23
C ASP A 99 -15.38 -10.64 10.65
N ASN A 100 -16.47 -11.12 10.05
CA ASN A 100 -17.83 -10.73 10.41
C ASN A 100 -18.49 -11.64 11.44
N ALA A 101 -17.89 -12.79 11.80
CA ALA A 101 -18.44 -13.78 12.71
C ALA A 101 -19.90 -14.18 12.39
N PHE A 102 -20.27 -14.15 11.12
CA PHE A 102 -21.62 -14.37 10.60
C PHE A 102 -22.70 -13.45 11.20
N SER A 103 -22.30 -12.22 11.55
CA SER A 103 -23.19 -11.19 12.09
C SER A 103 -23.47 -10.10 11.06
N VAL A 104 -24.73 -9.92 10.70
CA VAL A 104 -25.17 -8.86 9.76
C VAL A 104 -24.71 -7.47 10.22
N ALA A 105 -24.80 -7.18 11.52
CA ALA A 105 -24.39 -5.89 12.09
C ALA A 105 -22.88 -5.65 11.90
N LYS A 106 -22.05 -6.68 12.14
CA LYS A 106 -20.61 -6.59 11.87
C LYS A 106 -20.34 -6.45 10.38
N SER A 107 -21.04 -7.22 9.53
CA SER A 107 -20.88 -7.13 8.09
C SER A 107 -21.14 -5.73 7.55
N ILE A 108 -22.21 -5.06 7.99
CA ILE A 108 -22.50 -3.67 7.58
C ILE A 108 -21.40 -2.71 8.04
N SER A 109 -20.97 -2.82 9.30
CA SER A 109 -19.88 -1.98 9.83
C SER A 109 -18.57 -2.16 9.04
N ILE A 110 -18.25 -3.40 8.67
CA ILE A 110 -17.08 -3.74 7.85
C ILE A 110 -17.19 -3.14 6.44
N VAL A 111 -18.35 -3.27 5.78
CA VAL A 111 -18.58 -2.69 4.45
C VAL A 111 -18.40 -1.18 4.48
N ASN A 112 -18.96 -0.49 5.48
CA ASN A 112 -18.77 0.96 5.61
C ASN A 112 -17.29 1.33 5.74
N ARG A 113 -16.52 0.60 6.57
CA ARG A 113 -15.07 0.80 6.72
C ARG A 113 -14.32 0.60 5.41
N PHE A 114 -14.69 -0.40 4.62
CA PHE A 114 -14.06 -0.67 3.33
C PHE A 114 -14.44 0.39 2.28
N TYR A 115 -15.70 0.83 2.27
CA TYR A 115 -16.18 1.89 1.38
C TYR A 115 -15.46 3.22 1.62
N GLU A 116 -15.28 3.60 2.89
CA GLU A 116 -14.52 4.78 3.31
C GLU A 116 -13.05 4.73 2.86
N LYS A 117 -12.50 3.52 2.74
CA LYS A 117 -11.14 3.26 2.22
C LYS A 117 -11.07 3.12 0.70
N GLY A 118 -12.16 3.41 -0.01
CA GLY A 118 -12.18 3.43 -1.47
C GLY A 118 -12.62 2.13 -2.13
N ALA A 119 -12.88 1.05 -1.39
CA ALA A 119 -13.37 -0.18 -2.01
C ALA A 119 -14.72 0.03 -2.69
N ARG A 120 -14.87 -0.58 -3.87
CA ARG A 120 -16.12 -0.61 -4.65
C ARG A 120 -16.63 -2.03 -4.91
N VAL A 121 -15.79 -3.03 -4.66
CA VAL A 121 -16.12 -4.44 -4.73
C VAL A 121 -15.98 -5.05 -3.33
N PHE A 122 -17.01 -5.76 -2.90
CA PHE A 122 -17.06 -6.44 -1.61
C PHE A 122 -17.41 -7.91 -1.84
N ILE A 123 -16.56 -8.80 -1.36
CA ILE A 123 -16.82 -10.24 -1.33
C ILE A 123 -17.27 -10.57 0.09
N VAL A 124 -18.44 -11.19 0.21
CA VAL A 124 -19.05 -11.56 1.50
C VAL A 124 -19.16 -13.08 1.55
N ALA A 125 -18.58 -13.67 2.59
CA ALA A 125 -18.64 -15.10 2.87
C ALA A 125 -19.03 -15.34 4.34
#